data_AF-A0A077PDF3-F1
#
_entry.id   AF-A0A077PDF3-F1
#
_cell.length_a   1.000
_cell.length_b   1.000
_cell.length_c   1.000
_cell.angle_alpha   90.00
_cell.angle_beta   90.00
_cell.angle_gamma   90.00
#
_symmetry.space_group_name_H-M   'P 1'
#
loop_
_entity.id
_entity.type
_entity.pdbx_description
1 polymer ?
#
loop_
_entity_poly.entity_id
_entity_poly.type
_entity_poly.pdbx_seq_one_letter_code
_entity_poly.pdbx_strand_id
1 'polypeptide(L)'
;MKYKKIINIALCTFILFSGKLIASSDFYSNISPLEQEIINQKQKNILEESQKKENMGSEITIHQPIAPVSTPDNELPCQLVNHISFEHSEKMPKSKQKSLIEPYISKCLTTNDIDFLIHKASDYYMENGYITSRAFLKSQDLSNRHSAPHS
;
A
#
# COMPACT_ATOMS: atom_id res chain seq x y z
N MET A 1 40.74 26.56 26.65
CA MET A 1 40.56 26.54 25.18
C MET A 1 41.81 26.19 24.37
N LYS A 2 43.04 26.31 24.89
CA LYS A 2 44.27 25.95 24.15
C LYS A 2 44.53 24.42 24.08
N TYR A 3 44.22 23.68 25.14
CA TYR A 3 44.42 22.22 25.21
C TYR A 3 43.51 21.42 24.25
N LYS A 4 42.26 21.87 24.04
CA LYS A 4 41.31 21.22 23.12
C LYS A 4 41.76 21.30 21.66
N LYS A 5 42.48 22.37 21.30
CA LYS A 5 43.05 22.57 19.94
C LYS A 5 44.29 21.70 19.73
N ILE A 6 45.12 21.53 20.77
CA ILE A 6 46.30 20.65 20.76
C ILE A 6 45.89 19.18 20.67
N ILE A 7 44.85 18.77 21.42
CA ILE A 7 44.28 17.42 21.36
C ILE A 7 43.72 17.13 19.96
N ASN A 8 42.95 18.05 19.35
CA ASN A 8 42.42 17.84 17.99
C ASN A 8 43.52 17.74 16.91
N ILE A 9 44.61 18.50 17.04
CA ILE A 9 45.73 18.42 16.09
C ILE A 9 46.45 17.08 16.24
N ALA A 10 46.69 16.60 17.47
CA ALA A 10 47.29 15.30 17.72
C ALA A 10 46.40 14.12 17.26
N LEU A 11 45.07 14.27 17.35
CA LEU A 11 44.11 13.26 16.90
C LEU A 11 44.08 13.17 15.36
N CYS A 12 44.18 14.31 14.66
CA CYS A 12 44.25 14.33 13.20
C CYS A 12 45.57 13.79 12.65
N THR A 13 46.71 14.01 13.34
CA THR A 13 48.00 13.46 12.88
C THR A 13 48.09 11.95 13.10
N PHE A 14 47.46 11.40 14.15
CA PHE A 14 47.39 9.95 14.37
C PHE A 14 46.53 9.23 13.31
N ILE A 15 45.44 9.87 12.86
CA ILE A 15 44.57 9.34 11.78
C ILE A 15 45.29 9.35 10.42
N LEU A 16 46.14 10.34 10.14
CA LEU A 16 46.87 10.41 8.86
C LEU A 16 48.10 9.50 8.81
N PHE A 17 48.71 9.15 9.94
CA PHE A 17 49.91 8.30 9.98
C PHE A 17 49.60 6.79 9.98
N SER A 18 48.37 6.39 10.36
CA SER A 18 47.91 4.98 10.28
C SER A 18 47.40 4.59 8.88
N GLY A 19 47.25 5.54 7.96
CA GLY A 19 46.72 5.31 6.60
C GLY A 19 47.71 4.76 5.57
N LYS A 20 48.97 4.45 5.94
CA LYS A 20 49.99 3.92 5.03
C LYS A 20 50.59 2.60 5.53
N LEU A 21 49.75 1.61 5.81
CA LEU A 21 50.17 0.21 5.99
C LEU A 21 49.00 -0.76 5.78
N ILE A 22 48.43 -0.75 4.57
CA ILE A 22 47.82 -1.96 3.98
C ILE A 22 48.33 -2.01 2.54
N ALA A 23 49.60 -2.37 2.39
CA ALA A 23 50.11 -2.90 1.14
C ALA A 23 49.54 -4.33 1.00
N SER A 24 48.78 -4.54 -0.07
CA SER A 24 48.42 -5.81 -0.73
C SER A 24 48.54 -7.09 0.10
N SER A 25 47.40 -7.62 0.54
CA SER A 25 47.12 -9.02 0.23
C SER A 25 45.96 -9.02 -0.75
N ASP A 26 46.31 -9.06 -2.04
CA ASP A 26 45.37 -9.60 -3.01
C ASP A 26 45.18 -11.07 -2.62
N PHE A 27 44.17 -11.36 -1.81
CA PHE A 27 43.60 -12.70 -1.79
C PHE A 27 42.91 -12.88 -3.15
N TYR A 28 43.71 -13.12 -4.20
CA TYR A 28 43.21 -13.85 -5.35
C TYR A 28 42.86 -15.24 -4.82
N SER A 29 41.63 -15.40 -4.33
CA SER A 29 40.99 -16.69 -4.30
C SER A 29 41.11 -17.22 -5.73
N ASN A 30 41.97 -18.20 -5.93
CA ASN A 30 42.08 -18.92 -7.18
C ASN A 30 40.83 -19.80 -7.26
N ILE A 31 39.68 -19.16 -7.52
CA ILE A 31 38.38 -19.81 -7.66
C ILE A 31 38.56 -20.77 -8.82
N SER A 32 38.48 -22.07 -8.53
CA SER A 32 38.68 -23.07 -9.58
C SER A 32 37.63 -22.87 -10.69
N PRO A 33 37.91 -23.27 -11.94
CA PRO A 33 36.94 -23.16 -13.03
C PRO A 33 35.58 -23.79 -12.69
N LEU A 34 35.58 -24.87 -11.90
CA LEU A 34 34.37 -25.53 -11.42
C LEU A 34 33.58 -24.64 -10.43
N GLU A 35 34.28 -23.96 -9.53
CA GLU A 35 33.67 -23.10 -8.54
C GLU A 35 33.12 -21.80 -9.16
N GLN A 36 33.78 -21.29 -10.21
CA GLN A 36 33.23 -20.20 -11.02
C GLN A 36 31.91 -20.60 -11.71
N GLU A 37 31.82 -21.81 -12.26
CA GLU A 37 30.59 -22.31 -12.88
C GLU A 37 29.46 -22.42 -11.85
N ILE A 38 29.74 -22.94 -10.66
CA ILE A 38 28.75 -23.03 -9.58
C ILE A 38 28.21 -21.64 -9.20
N ILE A 39 29.09 -20.64 -9.08
CA ILE A 39 28.69 -19.26 -8.76
C ILE A 39 27.82 -18.68 -9.87
N ASN A 40 28.21 -18.85 -11.13
CA ASN A 40 27.46 -18.36 -12.29
C ASN A 40 26.07 -18.99 -12.38
N GLN A 41 25.97 -20.31 -12.17
CA GLN A 41 24.68 -21.02 -12.15
C GLN A 41 23.78 -20.51 -11.03
N LYS A 42 24.35 -20.29 -9.83
CA LYS A 42 23.59 -19.75 -8.70
C LYS A 42 23.06 -18.34 -9.00
N GLN A 43 23.87 -17.48 -9.60
CA GLN A 43 23.46 -16.13 -9.99
C GLN A 43 22.34 -16.15 -11.03
N LYS A 44 22.43 -17.02 -12.05
CA LYS A 44 21.36 -17.20 -13.04
C LYS A 44 20.05 -17.65 -12.39
N ASN A 45 20.10 -18.65 -11.52
CA ASN A 45 18.90 -19.15 -10.83
C ASN A 45 18.22 -18.05 -10.00
N ILE A 46 19.00 -17.23 -9.29
CA ILE A 46 18.46 -16.10 -8.51
C ILE A 46 17.79 -15.06 -9.42
N LEU A 47 18.39 -14.77 -10.57
CA LEU A 47 17.83 -13.82 -11.54
C LEU A 47 16.52 -14.34 -12.14
N GLU A 48 16.49 -15.61 -12.56
CA GLU A 48 15.30 -16.26 -13.11
C GLU A 48 14.15 -16.32 -12.10
N GLU A 49 14.45 -16.65 -10.84
CA GLU A 49 13.46 -16.69 -9.77
C GLU A 49 12.89 -15.29 -9.48
N SER A 50 13.75 -14.26 -9.50
CA SER A 50 13.33 -12.86 -9.31
C SER A 50 12.40 -12.40 -10.45
N GLN A 51 12.78 -12.65 -11.70
CA GLN A 51 11.96 -12.29 -12.87
C GLN A 51 10.61 -13.02 -12.85
N LYS A 52 10.58 -14.30 -12.47
CA LYS A 52 9.34 -15.07 -12.35
C LYS A 52 8.40 -14.46 -11.30
N LYS A 53 8.94 -14.03 -10.15
CA LYS A 53 8.16 -13.37 -9.09
C LYS A 53 7.61 -12.02 -9.55
N GLU A 54 8.41 -11.22 -10.25
CA GLU A 54 7.96 -9.94 -10.81
C GLU A 54 6.81 -10.14 -11.81
N ASN A 55 6.94 -11.11 -12.73
CA ASN A 55 5.89 -11.42 -13.70
C ASN A 55 4.58 -11.88 -13.03
N MET A 56 4.65 -12.63 -11.93
CA MET A 56 3.46 -13.05 -11.16
C MET A 56 2.85 -11.90 -10.34
N GLY A 57 3.67 -11.00 -9.81
CA GLY A 57 3.21 -9.85 -9.01
C GLY A 57 2.64 -8.71 -9.84
N SER A 58 3.09 -8.53 -11.08
CA SER A 58 2.68 -7.43 -11.97
C SER A 58 1.21 -7.53 -12.43
N GLU A 59 0.58 -8.70 -12.33
CA GLU A 59 -0.84 -8.89 -12.68
C GLU A 59 -1.79 -8.44 -11.55
N ILE A 60 -1.28 -8.15 -10.36
CA ILE A 60 -2.09 -7.72 -9.22
C ILE A 60 -2.27 -6.20 -9.25
N THR A 61 -3.27 -5.73 -9.99
CA THR A 61 -3.71 -4.33 -9.92
C THR A 61 -4.40 -4.07 -8.59
N ILE A 62 -3.62 -3.67 -7.57
CA ILE A 62 -4.16 -3.12 -6.32
C ILE A 62 -4.82 -1.78 -6.67
N HIS A 63 -6.16 -1.74 -6.69
CA HIS A 63 -6.87 -0.46 -6.76
C HIS A 63 -6.57 0.29 -5.46
N GLN A 64 -5.89 1.42 -5.59
CA GLN A 64 -5.50 2.24 -4.46
C GLN A 64 -6.76 2.78 -3.78
N PRO A 65 -6.89 2.69 -2.45
CA PRO A 65 -8.05 3.23 -1.75
C PRO A 65 -8.11 4.74 -1.99
N ILE A 66 -9.15 5.20 -2.66
CA ILE A 66 -9.45 6.63 -2.79
C ILE A 66 -9.67 7.14 -1.37
N ALA A 67 -8.83 8.04 -0.88
CA ALA A 67 -9.07 8.67 0.42
C ALA A 67 -10.38 9.49 0.34
N PRO A 68 -11.21 9.51 1.39
CA PRO A 68 -12.43 10.31 1.37
C PRO A 68 -12.01 11.79 1.33
N VAL A 69 -12.30 12.46 0.22
CA VAL A 69 -12.14 13.90 0.12
C VAL A 69 -13.30 14.51 0.90
N SER A 70 -13.05 14.93 2.14
CA SER A 70 -13.97 15.82 2.84
C SER A 70 -13.89 17.21 2.19
N THR A 71 -14.57 17.40 1.06
CA THR A 71 -14.85 18.73 0.55
C THR A 71 -15.86 19.40 1.49
N PRO A 72 -15.72 20.71 1.77
CA PRO A 72 -16.81 21.46 2.36
C PRO A 72 -18.04 21.30 1.45
N ASP A 73 -19.05 20.66 2.02
CA ASP A 73 -20.42 20.50 1.52
C ASP A 73 -20.88 21.82 0.90
N ASN A 74 -20.93 21.94 -0.45
CA ASN A 74 -21.57 23.08 -1.16
C ASN A 74 -21.62 23.02 -2.71
N GLU A 75 -21.19 21.97 -3.43
CA GLU A 75 -21.34 21.98 -4.91
C GLU A 75 -21.74 20.67 -5.60
N LEU A 76 -21.78 19.53 -4.89
CA LEU A 76 -22.21 18.24 -5.49
C LEU A 76 -23.57 17.81 -4.93
N PRO A 77 -24.50 17.31 -5.78
CA PRO A 77 -25.76 16.77 -5.31
C PRO A 77 -25.50 15.56 -4.40
N CYS A 78 -25.93 15.65 -3.15
CA CYS A 78 -25.85 14.56 -2.18
C CYS A 78 -27.24 14.01 -1.86
N GLN A 79 -27.30 12.76 -1.43
CA GLN A 79 -28.54 12.07 -1.08
C GLN A 79 -28.56 11.74 0.41
N LEU A 80 -29.66 12.08 1.09
CA LEU A 80 -29.89 11.60 2.44
C LEU A 80 -30.08 10.08 2.44
N VAL A 81 -29.23 9.38 3.19
CA VAL A 81 -29.27 7.92 3.33
C VAL A 81 -29.68 7.52 4.74
N ASN A 82 -30.81 6.82 4.86
CA ASN A 82 -31.36 6.38 6.14
C ASN A 82 -31.08 4.89 6.43
N HIS A 83 -30.81 4.11 5.38
CA HIS A 83 -30.64 2.67 5.51
C HIS A 83 -29.65 2.16 4.47
N ILE A 84 -28.75 1.28 4.92
CA ILE A 84 -27.78 0.56 4.09
C ILE A 84 -27.80 -0.89 4.55
N SER A 85 -27.80 -1.83 3.62
CA SER A 85 -27.74 -3.26 3.90
C SER A 85 -26.84 -3.98 2.91
N PHE A 86 -26.05 -4.94 3.40
CA PHE A 86 -25.26 -5.84 2.55
C PHE A 86 -26.05 -7.11 2.22
N GLU A 87 -26.42 -7.30 0.95
CA GLU A 87 -26.98 -8.55 0.42
C GLU A 87 -25.85 -9.56 0.11
N HIS A 88 -26.14 -10.87 0.17
CA HIS A 88 -25.20 -11.96 -0.16
C HIS A 88 -23.83 -11.83 0.52
N SER A 89 -23.85 -11.53 1.83
CA SER A 89 -22.68 -11.12 2.61
C SER A 89 -22.33 -12.09 3.74
N GLU A 90 -22.57 -13.39 3.54
CA GLU A 90 -22.46 -14.44 4.57
C GLU A 90 -21.04 -14.56 5.13
N LYS A 91 -20.03 -14.17 4.35
CA LYS A 91 -18.62 -14.18 4.77
C LYS A 91 -18.22 -12.95 5.57
N MET A 92 -19.06 -11.91 5.64
CA MET A 92 -18.82 -10.71 6.44
C MET A 92 -19.73 -10.71 7.69
N PRO A 93 -19.18 -10.84 8.91
CA PRO A 93 -19.96 -10.82 10.14
C PRO A 93 -20.80 -9.56 10.30
N LYS A 94 -21.98 -9.69 10.92
CA LYS A 94 -22.90 -8.56 11.14
C LYS A 94 -22.30 -7.41 11.95
N SER A 95 -21.37 -7.70 12.86
CA SER A 95 -20.62 -6.67 13.59
C SER A 95 -19.76 -5.81 12.65
N LYS A 96 -19.07 -6.42 11.69
CA LYS A 96 -18.27 -5.71 10.68
C LYS A 96 -19.17 -4.91 9.73
N GLN A 97 -20.27 -5.50 9.26
CA GLN A 97 -21.26 -4.80 8.44
C GLN A 97 -21.75 -3.52 9.15
N LYS A 98 -22.14 -3.63 10.43
CA LYS A 98 -22.60 -2.48 11.23
C LYS A 98 -21.51 -1.42 11.38
N SER A 99 -20.28 -1.81 11.67
CA SER A 99 -19.14 -0.89 11.80
C SER A 99 -18.82 -0.15 10.50
N LEU A 100 -18.99 -0.80 9.35
CA LEU A 100 -18.82 -0.13 8.04
C LEU A 100 -19.96 0.84 7.73
N ILE A 101 -21.19 0.54 8.16
CA ILE A 101 -22.39 1.33 7.86
C ILE A 101 -22.54 2.55 8.77
N GLU A 102 -22.19 2.43 10.05
CA GLU A 102 -22.40 3.46 11.07
C GLU A 102 -21.98 4.88 10.65
N PRO A 103 -20.83 5.10 9.98
CA PRO A 103 -20.40 6.44 9.58
C PRO A 103 -21.27 7.09 8.50
N TYR A 104 -22.17 6.36 7.84
CA TYR A 104 -22.90 6.81 6.64
C TYR A 104 -24.41 6.99 6.86
N ILE A 105 -24.95 6.46 7.95
CA ILE A 105 -26.39 6.56 8.26
C ILE A 105 -26.75 7.99 8.70
N SER A 106 -27.90 8.46 8.24
CA SER A 106 -28.46 9.79 8.53
C SER A 106 -27.55 10.93 8.08
N LYS A 107 -26.77 10.72 7.02
CA LYS A 107 -25.92 11.72 6.39
C LYS A 107 -26.32 11.95 4.93
N CYS A 108 -26.00 13.14 4.44
CA CYS A 108 -26.03 13.41 3.00
C CYS A 108 -24.78 12.82 2.37
N LEU A 109 -24.94 11.80 1.53
CA LEU A 109 -23.85 11.10 0.88
C LEU A 109 -23.75 11.52 -0.58
N THR A 110 -22.54 11.85 -1.01
CA THR A 110 -22.19 12.01 -2.43
C THR A 110 -21.92 10.65 -3.06
N THR A 111 -21.80 10.59 -4.38
CA THR A 111 -21.35 9.37 -5.08
C THR A 111 -19.99 8.90 -4.57
N ASN A 112 -19.07 9.81 -4.26
CA ASN A 112 -17.75 9.48 -3.74
C ASN A 112 -17.83 8.78 -2.37
N ASP A 113 -18.76 9.20 -1.50
CA ASP A 113 -18.97 8.56 -0.19
C ASP A 113 -19.47 7.12 -0.36
N ILE A 114 -20.36 6.90 -1.33
CA ILE A 114 -20.89 5.57 -1.66
C ILE A 114 -19.79 4.67 -2.24
N ASP A 115 -19.00 5.18 -3.18
CA ASP A 115 -17.87 4.46 -3.78
C ASP A 115 -16.84 4.08 -2.72
N PHE A 116 -16.58 4.97 -1.76
CA PHE A 116 -15.68 4.68 -0.65
C PHE A 116 -16.21 3.54 0.23
N LEU A 117 -17.50 3.53 0.56
CA LEU A 117 -18.10 2.43 1.32
C LEU A 117 -18.02 1.10 0.54
N ILE A 118 -18.24 1.11 -0.77
CA ILE A 118 -18.09 -0.06 -1.65
C ILE A 118 -16.65 -0.57 -1.62
N HIS A 119 -15.66 0.32 -1.71
CA HIS A 119 -14.25 -0.05 -1.60
C HIS A 119 -13.94 -0.66 -0.23
N LYS A 120 -14.35 -0.03 0.87
CA LYS A 120 -14.13 -0.57 2.23
C LYS A 120 -14.76 -1.94 2.45
N ALA A 121 -15.93 -2.16 1.87
CA ALA A 121 -16.56 -3.47 1.90
C ALA A 121 -15.77 -4.50 1.07
N SER A 122 -15.26 -4.11 -0.09
CA SER A 122 -14.43 -4.97 -0.95
C SER A 122 -13.08 -5.29 -0.33
N ASP A 123 -12.43 -4.31 0.30
CA ASP A 123 -11.17 -4.46 1.03
C ASP A 123 -11.29 -5.54 2.11
N TYR A 124 -12.41 -5.56 2.84
CA TYR A 124 -12.65 -6.62 3.83
C TYR A 124 -12.58 -8.02 3.20
N TYR A 125 -13.17 -8.24 2.02
CA TYR A 125 -13.10 -9.53 1.35
C TYR A 125 -11.68 -9.87 0.91
N MET A 126 -10.95 -8.89 0.35
CA MET A 126 -9.55 -9.05 -0.04
C MET A 126 -8.65 -9.40 1.14
N GLU A 127 -8.76 -8.66 2.25
CA GLU A 127 -8.00 -8.87 3.49
C GLU A 127 -8.28 -10.23 4.13
N ASN A 128 -9.43 -10.84 3.86
CA ASN A 128 -9.84 -12.14 4.37
C ASN A 128 -9.68 -13.28 3.35
N GLY A 129 -8.96 -13.05 2.24
CA GLY A 129 -8.60 -14.09 1.26
C GLY A 129 -9.65 -14.40 0.19
N TYR A 130 -10.74 -13.64 0.13
CA TYR A 130 -11.78 -13.79 -0.89
C TYR A 130 -11.45 -12.95 -2.14
N ILE A 131 -10.38 -13.31 -2.84
CA ILE A 131 -9.82 -12.51 -3.95
C ILE A 131 -10.74 -12.37 -5.18
N THR A 132 -11.73 -13.25 -5.32
CA THR A 132 -12.75 -13.21 -6.39
C THR A 132 -14.07 -12.59 -5.94
N SER A 133 -14.12 -11.98 -4.75
CA SER A 133 -15.33 -11.36 -4.18
C SER A 133 -15.18 -9.85 -4.08
N ARG A 134 -16.22 -9.11 -4.44
CA ARG A 134 -16.25 -7.64 -4.43
C ARG A 134 -17.66 -7.13 -4.14
N ALA A 135 -17.76 -6.00 -3.44
CA ALA A 135 -19.02 -5.30 -3.25
C ALA A 135 -19.36 -4.43 -4.46
N PHE A 136 -20.65 -4.23 -4.71
CA PHE A 136 -21.14 -3.33 -5.76
C PHE A 136 -22.50 -2.75 -5.36
N LEU A 137 -22.86 -1.61 -5.94
CA LEU A 137 -24.19 -1.05 -5.77
C LEU A 137 -25.16 -1.79 -6.69
N LYS A 138 -26.21 -2.39 -6.11
CA LYS A 138 -27.34 -2.89 -6.88
C LYS A 138 -28.05 -1.69 -7.54
N SER A 139 -28.60 -1.88 -8.74
CA SER A 139 -29.43 -0.85 -9.38
C SER A 139 -30.50 -0.37 -8.40
N GLN A 140 -30.43 0.91 -8.03
CA GLN A 140 -31.43 1.58 -7.21
C GLN A 140 -32.34 2.39 -8.12
N ASP A 141 -33.64 2.28 -7.92
CA ASP A 141 -34.59 3.21 -8.52
C ASP A 141 -34.51 4.55 -7.78
N LEU A 142 -33.88 5.53 -8.42
CA LEU A 142 -33.71 6.89 -7.90
C LEU A 142 -34.79 7.85 -8.45
N SER A 143 -35.73 7.35 -9.26
CA SER A 143 -36.68 8.19 -10.01
C SER A 143 -37.81 8.80 -9.17
N ASN A 144 -37.95 8.41 -7.89
CA ASN A 144 -39.05 8.88 -7.05
C ASN A 144 -38.81 10.17 -6.26
N ARG A 145 -37.72 10.92 -6.51
CA ARG A 145 -37.56 12.27 -5.93
C ARG A 145 -37.89 13.35 -6.95
N HIS A 146 -39.16 13.74 -6.92
CA HIS A 146 -39.68 14.97 -7.50
C HIS A 146 -38.87 16.16 -6.97
N SER A 147 -38.21 16.88 -7.86
CA SER A 147 -37.62 18.19 -7.61
C SER A 147 -38.71 19.12 -7.10
N ALA A 148 -38.67 19.50 -5.83
CA ALA A 148 -39.53 20.58 -5.35
C ALA A 148 -39.10 21.89 -6.05
N PRO A 149 -40.05 22.70 -6.56
CA PRO A 149 -39.72 23.95 -7.22
C PRO A 149 -39.19 24.95 -6.20
N HIS A 150 -38.04 25.55 -6.50
CA HIS A 150 -37.58 26.77 -5.84
C HIS A 150 -38.68 27.85 -5.97
N SER A 151 -39.17 28.33 -4.82
CA SER A 151 -40.00 29.53 -4.71
C SER A 151 -39.13 30.74 -4.41
#